data_AF-A0A843BF96-F1
#
_entry.id   AF-A0A843BF96-F1
#
_cell.length_a   1.000
_cell.length_b   1.000
_cell.length_c   1.000
_cell.angle_alpha   90.00
_cell.angle_beta   90.00
_cell.angle_gamma   90.00
#
_symmetry.space_group_name_H-M   'P 1'
#
loop_
_entity.id
_entity.type
_entity.pdbx_description
1 polymer ?
#
loop_
_entity_poly.entity_id
_entity_poly.type
_entity_poly.pdbx_seq_one_letter_code
_entity_poly.pdbx_strand_id
1 'polypeptide(L)'
;MRGPYLFPTLQGQTVKALRICDPASNDLLIRKQSGHAHFGAIALECERHALLCYCPMRYLLYPHGSVFGCFGGAQAALQFRASACEVCDLEDWLPITAGAHWSHHFDQELPMRGDVLVEPPQLVRDSQTIEWQLELRFSTGRCFRLSQVDECNRLLLAPVEVSSVV
;
A
#
# COMPACT_ATOMS: atom_id res chain seq x y z
N MET A 1 12.86 12.61 3.39
CA MET A 1 13.93 11.58 3.39
C MET A 1 13.48 10.38 2.59
N ARG A 2 14.41 9.78 1.83
CA ARG A 2 14.18 8.55 1.07
C ARG A 2 14.96 7.39 1.68
N GLY A 3 14.33 6.24 1.73
CA GLY A 3 14.86 4.98 2.24
C GLY A 3 15.09 3.99 1.10
N PRO A 4 15.27 2.70 1.43
CA PRO A 4 15.52 1.67 0.45
C PRO A 4 14.35 1.48 -0.52
N TYR A 5 14.70 1.07 -1.74
CA TYR A 5 13.76 0.45 -2.66
C TYR A 5 13.44 -0.96 -2.18
N LEU A 6 12.16 -1.31 -2.23
CA LEU A 6 11.62 -2.59 -1.85
C LEU A 6 11.04 -3.28 -3.08
N PHE A 7 10.97 -4.61 -3.05
CA PHE A 7 10.29 -5.41 -4.07
C PHE A 7 10.68 -5.05 -5.52
N PRO A 8 11.98 -5.17 -5.88
CA PRO A 8 12.47 -4.78 -7.21
C PRO A 8 11.78 -5.51 -8.36
N THR A 9 11.20 -6.69 -8.10
CA THR A 9 10.42 -7.45 -9.08
C THR A 9 9.22 -6.67 -9.62
N LEU A 10 8.66 -5.71 -8.87
CA LEU A 10 7.50 -4.91 -9.29
C LEU A 10 7.85 -3.79 -10.29
N GLN A 11 9.12 -3.42 -10.43
CA GLN A 11 9.52 -2.40 -11.38
C GLN A 11 9.18 -2.79 -12.82
N GLY A 12 8.63 -1.84 -13.57
CA GLY A 12 8.26 -2.00 -14.97
C GLY A 12 7.01 -2.85 -15.20
N GLN A 13 6.34 -3.32 -14.14
CA GLN A 13 5.12 -4.10 -14.31
C GLN A 13 3.89 -3.21 -14.46
N THR A 14 2.97 -3.67 -15.31
CA THR A 14 1.66 -3.05 -15.52
C THR A 14 0.67 -3.52 -14.45
N VAL A 15 -0.05 -2.58 -13.85
CA VAL A 15 -1.16 -2.83 -12.91
C VAL A 15 -2.32 -3.46 -13.68
N LYS A 16 -2.81 -4.59 -13.17
CA LYS A 16 -3.99 -5.30 -13.68
C LYS A 16 -5.22 -4.98 -12.85
N ALA A 17 -5.05 -4.92 -11.53
CA ALA A 17 -6.11 -4.58 -10.60
C ALA A 17 -5.53 -3.98 -9.31
N LEU A 18 -6.32 -3.13 -8.66
CA LEU A 18 -6.16 -2.83 -7.25
C LEU A 18 -7.29 -3.51 -6.49
N ARG A 19 -6.93 -4.44 -5.61
CA ARG A 19 -7.88 -5.13 -4.75
C ARG A 19 -7.81 -4.56 -3.35
N ILE A 20 -8.96 -4.35 -2.75
CA ILE A 20 -9.08 -3.71 -1.45
C ILE A 20 -9.92 -4.60 -0.55
N CYS A 21 -9.46 -4.79 0.68
CA CYS A 21 -10.26 -5.40 1.73
C CYS A 21 -10.59 -4.32 2.76
N ASP A 22 -11.84 -3.85 2.76
CA ASP A 22 -12.39 -3.01 3.83
C ASP A 22 -13.31 -3.84 4.73
N PRO A 23 -12.88 -4.13 5.96
CA PRO A 23 -13.67 -4.96 6.85
C PRO A 23 -14.79 -4.22 7.60
N ALA A 24 -15.01 -2.94 7.34
CA ALA A 24 -16.07 -2.16 7.99
C ALA A 24 -17.37 -2.07 7.19
N SER A 25 -17.62 -2.99 6.26
CA SER A 25 -18.88 -3.04 5.51
C SER A 25 -20.11 -3.26 6.41
N ASN A 26 -19.94 -3.62 7.69
CA ASN A 26 -21.03 -4.13 8.52
C ASN A 26 -21.49 -3.30 9.72
N ASP A 27 -20.98 -2.11 10.07
CA ASP A 27 -21.80 -1.16 10.85
C ASP A 27 -21.14 0.21 11.07
N LEU A 28 -21.91 1.25 10.72
CA LEU A 28 -21.92 2.62 11.25
C LEU A 28 -20.65 3.50 11.08
N LEU A 29 -20.78 4.44 10.13
CA LEU A 29 -20.05 5.71 9.95
C LEU A 29 -18.72 5.69 9.19
N ILE A 30 -18.75 5.30 7.91
CA ILE A 30 -17.81 5.84 6.91
C ILE A 30 -18.40 7.18 6.37
N ARG A 31 -18.43 8.21 7.21
CA ARG A 31 -18.62 9.63 6.80
C ARG A 31 -17.26 10.29 7.00
N LYS A 32 -16.59 10.94 6.05
CA LYS A 32 -16.97 11.55 4.76
C LYS A 32 -15.83 11.32 3.76
N GLN A 33 -16.18 10.98 2.52
CA GLN A 33 -15.27 11.09 1.38
C GLN A 33 -15.01 12.56 1.02
N SER A 34 -13.74 12.94 0.95
CA SER A 34 -13.14 13.50 -0.27
C SER A 34 -11.61 13.45 -0.15
N GLY A 35 -10.95 12.78 -1.10
CA GLY A 35 -9.48 12.79 -1.32
C GLY A 35 -8.69 11.56 -0.85
N HIS A 36 -9.24 10.72 0.03
CA HIS A 36 -8.48 9.68 0.74
C HIS A 36 -9.32 8.43 1.03
N ALA A 37 -8.83 7.23 0.65
CA ALA A 37 -9.51 5.95 0.86
C ALA A 37 -8.80 5.11 1.94
N HIS A 38 -9.54 4.66 2.96
CA HIS A 38 -9.02 3.87 4.08
C HIS A 38 -9.50 2.41 4.04
N PHE A 39 -8.59 1.45 4.16
CA PHE A 39 -8.88 0.02 4.01
C PHE A 39 -8.05 -0.86 4.94
N GLY A 40 -8.52 -2.07 5.26
CA GLY A 40 -7.78 -3.00 6.15
C GLY A 40 -6.59 -3.67 5.48
N ALA A 41 -6.67 -3.88 4.15
CA ALA A 41 -5.59 -4.40 3.33
C ALA A 41 -5.76 -3.99 1.87
N ILE A 42 -4.66 -3.97 1.12
CA ILE A 42 -4.63 -3.84 -0.34
C ILE A 42 -3.76 -4.91 -0.98
N ALA A 43 -4.13 -5.27 -2.20
CA ALA A 43 -3.27 -5.97 -3.12
C ALA A 43 -3.20 -5.18 -4.44
N LEU A 44 -2.03 -4.65 -4.77
CA LEU A 44 -1.76 -4.12 -6.11
C LEU A 44 -1.31 -5.29 -6.99
N GLU A 45 -2.23 -5.79 -7.81
CA GLU A 45 -2.00 -6.88 -8.73
C GLU A 45 -1.36 -6.34 -10.00
N CYS A 46 -0.15 -6.81 -10.32
CA CYS A 46 0.53 -6.53 -11.57
C CYS A 46 0.58 -7.79 -12.45
N GLU A 47 1.10 -7.67 -13.67
CA GLU A 47 1.11 -8.75 -14.66
C GLU A 47 1.71 -10.08 -14.19
N ARG A 48 2.76 -10.04 -13.38
CA ARG A 48 3.49 -11.24 -12.92
C ARG A 48 3.55 -11.36 -11.41
N HIS A 49 3.50 -10.24 -10.70
CA HIS A 49 3.58 -10.22 -9.25
C HIS A 49 2.50 -9.32 -8.66
N ALA A 50 2.25 -9.48 -7.38
CA ALA A 50 1.37 -8.61 -6.63
C ALA A 50 2.07 -8.07 -5.38
N LEU A 51 1.82 -6.80 -5.06
CA LEU A 51 2.18 -6.20 -3.78
C LEU A 51 1.00 -6.33 -2.84
N LEU A 52 1.17 -7.05 -1.74
CA LEU A 52 0.19 -7.20 -0.67
C LEU A 52 0.60 -6.38 0.54
N CYS A 53 -0.29 -5.49 0.99
CA CYS A 53 -0.10 -4.70 2.20
C CYS A 53 -1.32 -4.85 3.13
N TYR A 54 -1.10 -5.07 4.42
CA TYR A 54 -2.19 -5.20 5.40
C TYR A 54 -1.80 -4.73 6.79
N CYS A 55 -2.80 -4.25 7.54
CA CYS A 55 -2.62 -3.83 8.92
C CYS A 55 -2.36 -5.05 9.83
N PRO A 56 -1.29 -5.06 10.65
CA PRO A 56 -0.87 -6.23 11.43
C PRO A 56 -1.79 -6.51 12.61
N MET A 57 -2.46 -5.49 13.15
CA MET A 57 -3.35 -5.59 14.32
C MET A 57 -4.59 -6.43 14.08
N ARG A 58 -5.04 -6.56 12.82
CA ARG A 58 -6.35 -7.15 12.50
C ARG A 58 -6.29 -8.60 12.08
N TYR A 59 -5.11 -9.10 11.70
CA TYR A 59 -4.97 -10.38 11.01
C TYR A 59 -3.98 -11.35 11.66
N LEU A 60 -3.27 -10.95 12.72
CA LEU A 60 -2.22 -11.79 13.32
C LEU A 60 -2.19 -11.69 14.84
N LEU A 61 -1.76 -12.79 15.48
CA LEU A 61 -1.56 -12.92 16.93
C LEU A 61 -0.46 -11.98 17.47
N TYR A 62 0.48 -11.56 16.60
CA TYR A 62 1.59 -10.64 16.92
C TYR A 62 1.60 -9.47 15.94
N PRO A 63 1.17 -8.27 16.36
CA PRO A 63 1.02 -7.15 15.47
C PRO A 63 2.35 -6.44 15.25
N HIS A 64 3.16 -7.01 14.36
CA HIS A 64 4.39 -6.36 13.91
C HIS A 64 4.23 -5.90 12.47
N GLY A 65 4.56 -4.63 12.22
CA GLY A 65 4.76 -4.09 10.89
C GLY A 65 6.04 -4.62 10.23
N SER A 66 6.46 -4.00 9.13
CA SER A 66 7.64 -4.41 8.37
C SER A 66 8.85 -3.56 8.76
N VAL A 67 9.98 -4.18 9.08
CA VAL A 67 11.23 -3.47 9.38
C VAL A 67 12.27 -3.80 8.31
N PHE A 68 12.88 -2.77 7.75
CA PHE A 68 13.86 -2.88 6.68
C PHE A 68 15.19 -2.26 7.12
N GLY A 69 16.29 -2.93 6.78
CA GLY A 69 17.63 -2.38 6.98
C GLY A 69 17.94 -1.28 5.97
N CYS A 70 18.54 -0.19 6.46
CA CYS A 70 19.05 0.90 5.65
C CYS A 70 20.59 0.85 5.60
N PHE A 71 21.18 1.49 4.59
CA PHE A 71 22.62 1.69 4.54
C PHE A 71 23.11 2.42 5.81
N GLY A 72 24.24 1.96 6.37
CA GLY A 72 24.78 2.50 7.63
C GLY A 72 24.16 1.91 8.90
N GLY A 73 23.39 0.82 8.81
CA GLY A 73 22.84 0.09 9.97
C GLY A 73 21.59 0.73 10.59
N ALA A 74 21.09 1.83 10.02
CA ALA A 74 19.80 2.38 10.37
C ALA A 74 18.66 1.43 9.97
N GLN A 75 17.47 1.63 10.53
CA GLN A 75 16.27 0.87 10.19
C GLN A 75 15.16 1.82 9.70
N ALA A 76 14.33 1.32 8.80
CA ALA A 76 13.10 1.95 8.36
C ALA A 76 11.94 0.98 8.60
N ALA A 77 10.92 1.44 9.33
CA ALA A 77 9.81 0.59 9.75
C ALA A 77 8.49 1.11 9.18
N LEU A 78 7.75 0.25 8.50
CA LEU A 78 6.35 0.45 8.17
C LEU A 78 5.51 -0.07 9.33
N GLN A 79 4.52 0.70 9.76
CA GLN A 79 3.55 0.26 10.77
C GLN A 79 2.67 -0.89 10.27
N PHE A 80 2.64 -1.11 8.95
CA PHE A 80 1.93 -2.20 8.30
C PHE A 80 2.84 -3.27 7.70
N ARG A 81 2.26 -4.44 7.38
CA ARG A 81 2.97 -5.50 6.66
C ARG A 81 2.92 -5.24 5.16
N ALA A 82 4.07 -5.34 4.50
CA ALA A 82 4.21 -5.27 3.06
C ALA A 82 5.00 -6.49 2.56
N SER A 83 4.47 -7.15 1.54
CA SER A 83 5.07 -8.33 0.92
C SER A 83 4.77 -8.37 -0.56
N ALA A 84 5.65 -8.97 -1.36
CA ALA A 84 5.39 -9.25 -2.76
C ALA A 84 5.35 -10.76 -3.01
N CYS A 85 4.46 -11.21 -3.88
CA CYS A 85 4.31 -12.61 -4.30
C CYS A 85 4.10 -12.69 -5.82
N GLU A 86 4.23 -13.88 -6.41
CA GLU A 86 3.79 -14.11 -7.77
C GLU A 86 2.26 -14.00 -7.85
N VAL A 87 1.74 -13.55 -9.00
CA VAL A 87 0.30 -13.31 -9.15
C VAL A 87 -0.52 -14.60 -9.04
N CYS A 88 0.04 -15.75 -9.40
CA CYS A 88 -0.61 -17.05 -9.26
C CYS A 88 -0.83 -17.45 -7.80
N ASP A 89 0.02 -16.95 -6.89
CA ASP A 89 -0.04 -17.26 -5.47
C ASP A 89 -0.89 -16.24 -4.70
N LEU A 90 -1.33 -15.15 -5.35
CA LEU A 90 -1.97 -14.03 -4.67
C LEU A 90 -3.18 -14.49 -3.85
N GLU A 91 -4.05 -15.34 -4.41
CA GLU A 91 -5.27 -15.82 -3.73
C GLU A 91 -4.95 -16.58 -2.44
N ASP A 92 -3.86 -17.35 -2.41
CA ASP A 92 -3.42 -18.10 -1.23
C ASP A 92 -2.81 -17.19 -0.16
N TRP A 93 -2.31 -16.02 -0.58
CA TRP A 93 -1.66 -15.04 0.28
C TRP A 93 -2.60 -13.97 0.81
N LEU A 94 -3.78 -13.78 0.19
CA LEU A 94 -4.78 -12.85 0.68
C LEU A 94 -5.16 -13.25 2.12
N PRO A 95 -4.99 -12.36 3.12
CA PRO A 95 -5.37 -12.64 4.48
C PRO A 95 -6.80 -13.18 4.56
N ILE A 96 -6.99 -14.32 5.23
CA ILE A 96 -8.31 -14.89 5.51
C ILE A 96 -8.98 -13.96 6.51
N THR A 97 -9.70 -12.98 5.98
CA THR A 97 -10.38 -11.98 6.75
C THR A 97 -11.75 -12.54 7.16
N ALA A 98 -12.06 -12.57 8.45
CA ALA A 98 -13.30 -13.12 9.04
C ALA A 98 -14.59 -12.50 8.45
N GLY A 99 -14.96 -12.89 7.23
CA GLY A 99 -16.09 -12.35 6.47
C GLY A 99 -15.83 -11.05 5.70
N ALA A 100 -14.60 -10.53 5.64
CA ALA A 100 -14.34 -9.33 4.83
C ALA A 100 -14.19 -9.70 3.35
N HIS A 101 -14.71 -8.82 2.49
CA HIS A 101 -14.72 -9.03 1.05
C HIS A 101 -13.56 -8.28 0.39
N TRP A 102 -12.77 -9.00 -0.39
CA TRP A 102 -11.85 -8.40 -1.34
C TRP A 102 -12.66 -7.89 -2.52
N SER A 103 -12.67 -6.57 -2.73
CA SER A 103 -13.33 -5.93 -3.86
C SER A 103 -12.28 -5.48 -4.89
N HIS A 104 -12.65 -5.57 -6.16
CA HIS A 104 -11.91 -4.91 -7.23
C HIS A 104 -12.33 -3.44 -7.24
N HIS A 105 -11.40 -2.54 -6.95
CA HIS A 105 -11.69 -1.11 -6.91
C HIS A 105 -11.32 -0.46 -8.25
N PHE A 106 -12.26 0.32 -8.79
CA PHE A 106 -12.06 1.14 -9.98
C PHE A 106 -12.34 2.58 -9.59
N ASP A 107 -11.34 3.23 -9.01
CA ASP A 107 -11.36 4.66 -8.72
C ASP A 107 -10.22 5.32 -9.50
N GLN A 108 -10.55 6.39 -10.21
CA GLN A 108 -9.56 7.15 -10.97
C GLN A 108 -8.57 7.86 -10.04
N GLU A 109 -8.95 8.10 -8.78
CA GLU A 109 -8.08 8.64 -7.74
C GLU A 109 -7.11 7.61 -7.14
N LEU A 110 -7.16 6.34 -7.56
CA LEU A 110 -6.27 5.26 -7.13
C LEU A 110 -5.44 4.71 -8.31
N PRO A 111 -4.39 3.90 -8.08
CA PRO A 111 -3.71 3.14 -9.13
C PRO A 111 -4.70 2.43 -10.05
N MET A 112 -4.61 2.75 -11.34
CA MET A 112 -5.55 2.27 -12.35
C MET A 112 -4.95 1.09 -13.12
N ARG A 113 -5.82 0.22 -13.63
CA ARG A 113 -5.43 -0.80 -14.60
C ARG A 113 -4.74 -0.13 -15.79
N GLY A 114 -3.55 -0.62 -16.15
CA GLY A 114 -2.72 -0.08 -17.22
C GLY A 114 -1.62 0.86 -16.74
N ASP A 115 -1.66 1.35 -15.50
CA ASP A 115 -0.52 2.08 -14.93
C ASP A 115 0.72 1.18 -14.85
N VAL A 116 1.91 1.74 -15.10
CA VAL A 116 3.18 0.99 -15.04
C VAL A 116 4.03 1.55 -13.91
N LEU A 117 4.50 0.69 -13.00
CA LEU A 117 5.45 1.11 -11.96
C LEU A 117 6.79 1.47 -12.60
N VAL A 118 7.22 2.74 -12.47
CA VAL A 118 8.49 3.20 -13.08
C VAL A 118 9.71 2.78 -12.26
N GLU A 119 9.53 2.74 -10.93
CA GLU A 119 10.54 2.39 -9.94
C GLU A 119 9.95 1.32 -9.00
N PRO A 120 10.79 0.52 -8.33
CA PRO A 120 10.31 -0.32 -7.23
C PRO A 120 9.64 0.54 -6.15
N PRO A 121 8.67 0.01 -5.39
CA PRO A 121 8.14 0.69 -4.21
C PRO A 121 9.27 1.19 -3.30
N GLN A 122 9.20 2.43 -2.82
CA GLN A 122 10.27 3.03 -2.04
C GLN A 122 9.78 3.46 -0.66
N LEU A 123 10.60 3.24 0.37
CA LEU A 123 10.33 3.85 1.68
C LEU A 123 10.60 5.35 1.65
N VAL A 124 9.64 6.15 2.10
CA VAL A 124 9.77 7.60 2.20
C VAL A 124 9.23 8.10 3.53
N ARG A 125 9.75 9.22 4.03
CA ARG A 125 9.16 9.97 5.16
C ARG A 125 9.49 11.44 5.00
N ASP A 126 8.56 12.34 5.31
CA ASP A 126 8.78 13.77 5.07
C ASP A 126 9.73 14.39 6.10
N SER A 127 9.65 13.97 7.36
CA SER A 127 10.54 14.39 8.44
C SER A 127 10.94 13.20 9.32
N GLN A 128 11.79 13.43 10.32
CA GLN A 128 12.13 12.39 11.32
C GLN A 128 10.98 12.09 12.29
N THR A 129 10.02 13.00 12.41
CA THR A 129 8.86 12.87 13.31
C THR A 129 7.66 12.21 12.64
N ILE A 130 7.74 11.97 11.33
CA ILE A 130 6.71 11.28 10.54
C ILE A 130 7.19 9.85 10.28
N GLU A 131 6.28 8.90 10.49
CA GLU A 131 6.49 7.49 10.22
C GLU A 131 6.84 7.23 8.75
N TRP A 132 7.53 6.10 8.49
CA TRP A 132 7.81 5.71 7.11
C TRP A 132 6.53 5.30 6.38
N GLN A 133 6.47 5.67 5.11
CA GLN A 133 5.41 5.37 4.16
C GLN A 133 6.00 4.60 2.98
N LEU A 134 5.16 3.86 2.27
CA LEU A 134 5.55 3.18 1.04
C LEU A 134 5.06 4.00 -0.16
N GLU A 135 6.00 4.53 -0.95
CA GLU A 135 5.74 5.31 -2.15
C GLU A 135 5.71 4.41 -3.39
N LEU A 136 4.68 4.57 -4.21
CA LEU A 136 4.47 3.92 -5.50
C LEU A 136 4.51 4.99 -6.59
N ARG A 137 5.40 4.82 -7.57
CA ARG A 137 5.61 5.81 -8.64
C ARG A 137 5.25 5.18 -9.98
N PHE A 138 4.41 5.86 -10.74
CA PHE A 138 3.89 5.37 -12.01
C PHE A 138 4.42 6.19 -13.19
N SER A 139 4.52 5.55 -14.36
CA SER A 139 5.00 6.16 -15.61
C SER A 139 4.13 7.33 -16.10
N THR A 140 2.89 7.41 -15.65
CA THR A 140 1.95 8.52 -15.89
C THR A 140 2.30 9.78 -15.09
N GLY A 141 3.37 9.76 -14.29
CA GLY A 141 3.76 10.84 -13.38
C GLY A 141 2.96 10.83 -12.07
N ARG A 142 1.96 9.96 -11.94
CA ARG A 142 1.20 9.78 -10.70
C ARG A 142 2.06 9.10 -9.65
N CYS A 143 1.92 9.56 -8.42
CA CYS A 143 2.64 9.04 -7.27
C CYS A 143 1.66 8.85 -6.13
N PHE A 144 1.76 7.74 -5.41
CA PHE A 144 0.89 7.42 -4.30
C PHE A 144 1.72 6.99 -3.10
N ARG A 145 1.28 7.39 -1.91
CA ARG A 145 1.88 6.97 -0.64
C ARG A 145 0.90 6.16 0.17
N LEU A 146 1.38 5.04 0.65
CA LEU A 146 0.65 4.15 1.54
C LEU A 146 1.15 4.36 2.98
N SER A 147 0.24 4.63 3.89
CA SER A 147 0.49 4.76 5.33
C SER A 147 -0.55 4.02 6.14
N GLN A 148 -0.28 3.77 7.42
CA GLN A 148 -1.30 3.34 8.37
C GLN A 148 -1.94 4.56 9.03
N VAL A 149 -3.23 4.45 9.36
CA VAL A 149 -4.01 5.37 10.18
C VAL A 149 -4.27 4.69 11.51
N ASP A 150 -3.65 5.21 12.56
CA ASP A 150 -3.60 4.58 13.88
C ASP A 150 -4.97 4.48 14.53
N GLU A 151 -5.84 5.48 14.34
CA GLU A 151 -7.15 5.56 14.99
C GLU A 151 -8.09 4.43 14.55
N CYS A 152 -7.97 3.97 13.30
CA CYS A 152 -8.86 2.97 12.74
C CYS A 152 -8.17 1.68 12.28
N ASN A 153 -6.85 1.54 12.50
CA ASN A 153 -6.06 0.39 12.07
C ASN A 153 -6.25 0.08 10.57
N ARG A 154 -6.38 1.12 9.76
CA ARG A 154 -6.53 1.03 8.31
C ARG A 154 -5.30 1.57 7.62
N LEU A 155 -5.09 1.10 6.41
CA LEU A 155 -4.16 1.66 5.46
C LEU A 155 -4.85 2.75 4.65
N LEU A 156 -4.12 3.82 4.37
CA LEU A 156 -4.52 4.92 3.51
C LEU A 156 -3.59 4.96 2.31
N LEU A 157 -4.14 4.88 1.09
CA LEU A 157 -3.42 5.20 -0.14
C LEU A 157 -3.84 6.59 -0.60
N ALA A 158 -2.89 7.52 -0.61
CA ALA A 158 -3.13 8.91 -0.99
C ALA A 158 -2.27 9.31 -2.18
N PRO A 159 -2.79 10.09 -3.14
CA PRO A 159 -1.96 10.70 -4.16
C PRO A 159 -0.98 11.69 -3.51
N VAL A 160 0.24 11.75 -4.03
CA VAL A 160 1.21 12.80 -3.67
C VAL A 160 0.93 13.98 -4.58
N GLU A 161 0.51 15.11 -4.03
CA GLU A 161 0.43 16.35 -4.79
C GLU A 161 1.84 16.69 -5.30
N VAL A 162 2.03 16.62 -6.61
CA VAL A 162 3.26 17.12 -7.22
C VAL A 162 3.16 18.63 -7.15
N SER A 163 3.75 19.25 -6.13
CA SER A 163 4.04 20.68 -6.18
C SER A 163 4.93 20.91 -7.40
N SER A 164 4.33 21.39 -8.48
CA SER A 164 5.07 21.93 -9.61
C SER A 164 5.91 23.08 -9.08
N VAL A 165 7.19 22.83 -8.81
CA VAL A 165 8.17 23.89 -8.67
C VAL A 165 8.32 24.46 -10.07
N VAL A 166 7.59 25.56 -10.33
CA VAL A 166 7.78 26.43 -11.49
C VAL A 166 8.96 27.33 -11.24
#